data_AF-A0A4R6KJL3-F1
#
_entry.id   AF-A0A4R6KJL3-F1
#
_cell.length_a   1.000
_cell.length_b   1.000
_cell.length_c   1.000
_cell.angle_alpha   90.00
_cell.angle_beta   90.00
_cell.angle_gamma   90.00
#
_symmetry.space_group_name_H-M   'P 1'
#
loop_
_entity.id
_entity.type
_entity.pdbx_description
1 polymer ?
#
loop_
_entity_poly.entity_id
_entity_poly.type
_entity_poly.pdbx_seq_one_letter_code
_entity_poly.pdbx_strand_id
1 'polypeptide(L)' 'MAEKKTVKVSRQAVELARLHVEAARRAGRKPEPGVARIADARPDNGNGPAPAPA' A
#
# COMPACT_ATOMS: atom_id res chain seq x y z
N MET A 1 -0.02 -13.47 -23.45
CA MET A 1 0.69 -12.41 -22.71
C MET A 1 0.05 -12.32 -21.32
N ALA A 2 0.84 -12.30 -20.24
CA ALA A 2 0.29 -12.26 -18.89
C ALA A 2 -0.24 -10.84 -18.61
N GLU A 3 -1.57 -10.69 -18.50
CA GLU A 3 -2.19 -9.46 -18.03
C GLU A 3 -1.57 -9.10 -16.67
N LYS A 4 -0.85 -7.98 -16.64
CA LYS A 4 -0.36 -7.40 -15.39
C LYS A 4 -1.58 -6.86 -14.65
N LYS A 5 -2.18 -7.69 -13.80
CA LYS A 5 -3.31 -7.32 -12.95
C LYS A 5 -2.84 -6.25 -11.96
N THR A 6 -3.01 -4.99 -12.32
CA THR A 6 -2.70 -3.85 -11.44
C THR A 6 -3.64 -3.92 -10.24
N VAL A 7 -3.13 -4.39 -9.10
CA VAL A 7 -3.89 -4.45 -7.86
C VAL A 7 -4.06 -3.03 -7.34
N LYS A 8 -5.24 -2.44 -7.54
CA LYS A 8 -5.58 -1.14 -6.97
C LYS A 8 -5.69 -1.29 -5.45
N VAL A 9 -4.83 -0.58 -4.72
CA VAL A 9 -4.86 -0.56 -3.27
C VAL A 9 -5.78 0.58 -2.82
N SER A 10 -6.91 0.22 -2.22
CA SER A 10 -7.87 1.18 -1.68
C SER A 10 -7.24 2.03 -0.58
N ARG A 11 -7.57 3.33 -0.54
CA ARG A 11 -7.09 4.25 0.50
C ARG A 11 -7.33 3.74 1.93
N GLN A 12 -8.51 3.17 2.19
CA GLN A 12 -8.84 2.57 3.48
C GLN A 12 -7.89 1.43 3.87
N ALA A 13 -7.45 0.61 2.91
CA ALA A 13 -6.51 -0.48 3.17
C ALA A 13 -5.11 0.05 3.52
N VAL A 14 -4.67 1.14 2.88
CA VAL A 14 -3.40 1.81 3.21
C VAL A 14 -3.45 2.40 4.62
N GLU A 15 -4.53 3.10 4.97
CA GLU A 15 -4.70 3.68 6.32
C GLU A 15 -4.73 2.60 7.40
N LEU A 16 -5.46 1.51 7.18
CA LEU A 16 -5.46 0.36 8.09
C LEU A 16 -4.08 -0.27 8.22
N ALA A 17 -3.37 -0.45 7.11
CA ALA A 17 -2.02 -1.03 7.13
C ALA A 17 -1.01 -0.14 7.89
N ARG A 18 -1.12 1.19 7.76
CA ARG A 18 -0.29 2.14 8.53
C ARG A 18 -0.53 2.00 10.03
N LEU A 19 -1.79 1.92 10.46
CA LEU A 19 -2.12 1.70 11.88
C LEU A 19 -1.53 0.39 12.41
N HIS A 20 -1.58 -0.68 11.63
CA HIS A 20 -0.97 -1.96 12.01
C HIS A 20 0.56 -1.89 12.09
N VAL A 21 1.21 -1.18 11.16
CA VAL A 21 2.66 -0.96 11.20
C VAL A 21 3.07 -0.16 12.43
N GLU A 22 2.34 0.90 12.76
CA GLU A 22 2.59 1.71 13.95
C GLU A 22 2.34 0.95 15.24
N ALA A 23 1.26 0.17 15.32
CA ALA A 23 0.98 -0.70 16.46
C ALA A 23 2.07 -1.76 16.65
N ALA A 24 2.53 -2.40 15.56
CA ALA A 24 3.63 -3.36 15.59
C ALA A 24 4.93 -2.70 16.08
N ARG A 25 5.28 -1.53 15.54
CA ARG A 25 6.46 -0.76 15.98
C ARG A 25 6.38 -0.36 17.45
N ARG A 26 5.22 0.12 17.91
CA ARG A 26 4.99 0.46 19.33
C ARG A 26 5.13 -0.77 20.24
N ALA A 27 4.70 -1.94 19.77
CA ALA A 27 4.87 -3.21 20.47
C ALA A 27 6.30 -3.79 20.37
N GLY A 28 7.25 -3.08 19.74
CA GLY A 28 8.62 -3.56 19.52
C GLY A 28 8.71 -4.74 18.54
N ARG A 29 7.67 -4.99 17.76
CA ARG A 29 7.61 -6.08 16.76
C ARG A 29 7.80 -5.54 15.35
N LYS A 30 8.38 -6.37 14.48
CA LYS A 30 8.51 -6.04 13.06
C LYS A 30 7.13 -6.15 12.39
N PRO A 31 6.70 -5.15 11.61
CA PRO A 31 5.47 -5.24 10.85
C PRO A 31 5.58 -6.30 9.75
N GLU A 32 4.45 -6.94 9.44
CA GLU A 32 4.38 -7.94 8.39
C GLU A 32 4.77 -7.35 7.02
N PRO A 33 5.60 -8.04 6.20
CA PRO A 33 6.11 -7.51 4.94
C PRO A 33 5.00 -7.09 3.97
N GLY A 34 3.89 -7.83 3.93
CA GLY A 34 2.72 -7.48 3.12
C GLY A 34 2.06 -6.19 3.59
N VAL A 35 1.92 -6.02 4.91
CA VAL A 35 1.31 -4.83 5.51
C VAL A 35 2.21 -3.61 5.35
N ALA A 36 3.52 -3.77 5.52
CA ALA A 36 4.50 -2.72 5.26
C ALA A 36 4.45 -2.23 3.80
N ARG A 37 4.35 -3.15 2.83
CA ARG A 37 4.20 -2.80 1.40
C ARG A 37 2.91 -2.04 1.13
N ILE A 38 1.80 -2.42 1.77
CA ILE A 38 0.51 -1.74 1.62
C ILE A 38 0.52 -0.37 2.30
N ALA A 39 1.15 -0.24 3.47
CA ALA A 39 1.26 1.01 4.20
C ALA A 39 2.11 2.07 3.45
N ASP A 40 3.13 1.60 2.73
CA ASP A 40 4.01 2.41 1.88
C ASP A 40 3.41 2.69 0.50
N ALA A 41 2.41 1.91 0.07
CA ALA A 41 1.75 2.11 -1.20
C ALA A 41 1.09 3.50 -1.27
N ARG A 42 1.26 4.17 -2.40
CA ARG A 42 0.49 5.37 -2.72
C ARG A 42 -0.95 4.93 -2.97
N PRO A 43 -1.93 5.29 -2.11
CA PRO A 43 -3.31 4.91 -2.35
C PRO A 43 -3.75 5.50 -3.69
N ASP A 44 -4.49 4.72 -4.46
CA ASP A 44 -5.11 5.18 -5.70
C ASP A 44 -6.25 6.15 -5.33
N ASN A 45 -5.89 7.37 -4.93
CA ASN A 45 -6.78 8.52 -5.09
C ASN A 45 -6.83 8.69 -6.60
N GLY A 46 -7.96 8.37 -7.26
CA GLY A 46 -8.13 8.37 -8.72
C GLY A 46 -7.94 9.73 -9.42
N ASN A 47 -6.83 10.42 -9.14
CA ASN A 47 -6.41 11.72 -9.66
C ASN A 47 -4.88 11.91 -9.52
N GLY A 48 -4.09 10.96 -10.02
CA GLY A 48 -2.64 11.08 -10.17
C GLY A 48 -2.19 10.31 -11.41
N PRO A 49 -1.25 10.84 -12.21
CA PRO A 49 -1.17 10.55 -13.64
C PRO A 49 -0.92 9.06 -13.85
N ALA A 50 -1.67 8.49 -14.79
CA ALA A 50 -1.23 7.28 -15.48
C ALA A 50 0.25 7.46 -15.87
N PRO A 51 1.08 6.40 -15.79
CA PRO A 51 2.48 6.52 -16.18
C PRO A 51 2.50 7.11 -17.59
N ALA A 52 3.12 8.27 -17.77
CA ALA A 52 3.35 8.81 -19.09
C ALA A 52 4.17 7.75 -19.85
N PRO A 53 3.65 7.17 -20.95
CA PRO A 53 4.48 6.31 -21.78
C PRO A 53 5.62 7.18 -22.33
N ALA A 54 6.84 6.65 -22.21
CA ALA A 54 8.05 7.20 -22.82
C ALA A 54 7.97 7.18 -24.35
#